data_AF-A0A1T3P1U0-F1
#
_entry.id   AF-A0A1T3P1U0-F1
#
_cell.length_a   1.000
_cell.length_b   1.000
_cell.length_c   1.000
_cell.angle_alpha   90.00
_cell.angle_beta   90.00
_cell.angle_gamma   90.00
#
_symmetry.space_group_name_H-M   'P 1'
#
loop_
_entity.id
_entity.type
_entity.pdbx_description
1 polymer ?
#
loop_
_entity_poly.entity_id
_entity_poly.type
_entity_poly.pdbx_seq_one_letter_code
_entity_poly.pdbx_strand_id
1 'polypeptide(L)'
;MPWEPSRGNPPPGRPEPPAWQQHADHAYPPRTGPEPGEGCLYAVVRWPARIIALIIVVPLRLLWELVRLIGRGIKFLFWDWFLHPILRGLKKLLWDWFLYPVLSFVGRYILVPIANALAWVVTRLIHRPLAFLFRCLLLVPGAWLWRHVLRPIGRATLLALRFAWDVSTAVLNVLIIRPLSWVWRAVLVPIGRGIAVVWRHLVVLPVAWAWRNVLTPIGRAIRAVWRVLVVAPCRWVGRAVLRPIGRATAEVLRALGIGGR
;
A
#
# COMPACT_ATOMS: atom_id res chain seq x y z
N MET A 1 -18.47 35.99 90.09
CA MET A 1 -17.76 34.91 89.37
C MET A 1 -18.52 33.61 89.63
N PRO A 2 -19.29 33.08 88.66
CA PRO A 2 -20.00 31.83 88.83
C PRO A 2 -18.99 30.67 88.76
N TRP A 3 -19.07 29.77 89.74
CA TRP A 3 -18.27 28.55 89.84
C TRP A 3 -18.74 27.57 88.75
N GLU A 4 -17.84 27.10 87.89
CA GLU A 4 -18.12 25.99 86.99
C GLU A 4 -17.93 24.66 87.74
N PRO A 5 -18.89 23.72 87.68
CA PRO A 5 -18.68 22.39 88.20
C PRO A 5 -17.63 21.67 87.35
N SER A 6 -16.51 21.32 87.96
CA SER A 6 -15.46 20.49 87.38
C SER A 6 -16.07 19.24 86.73
N ARG A 7 -16.05 19.14 85.40
CA ARG A 7 -16.36 17.89 84.70
C ARG A 7 -15.28 16.88 85.10
N GLY A 8 -15.60 15.98 86.02
CA GLY A 8 -14.71 14.88 86.38
C GLY A 8 -14.37 14.07 85.14
N ASN A 9 -13.09 13.77 84.94
CA ASN A 9 -12.67 12.85 83.88
C ASN A 9 -13.40 11.50 84.07
N PRO A 10 -13.97 10.92 83.00
CA PRO A 10 -14.62 9.63 83.10
C PRO A 10 -13.61 8.54 83.50
N PRO A 11 -14.05 7.50 84.23
CA PRO A 11 -13.16 6.41 84.65
C PRO A 11 -12.52 5.74 83.43
N PRO A 12 -11.22 5.41 83.45
CA PRO A 12 -10.53 4.83 82.31
C PRO A 12 -11.09 3.43 82.03
N GLY A 13 -11.70 3.24 80.86
CA GLY A 13 -12.13 1.92 80.40
C GLY A 13 -13.57 1.78 79.88
N ARG A 14 -14.38 2.85 79.81
CA ARG A 14 -15.63 2.78 79.01
C ARG A 14 -15.37 3.23 77.57
N PRO A 15 -15.74 2.44 76.56
CA PRO A 15 -15.71 2.89 75.17
C PRO A 15 -16.63 4.10 75.02
N GLU A 16 -16.15 5.15 74.36
CA GLU A 16 -16.96 6.35 74.11
C GLU A 16 -18.20 5.98 73.29
N PRO A 17 -19.41 6.40 73.70
CA PRO A 17 -20.60 6.19 72.90
C PRO A 17 -20.47 6.92 71.56
N PRO A 18 -20.85 6.29 70.44
CA PRO A 18 -20.66 6.85 69.12
C PRO A 18 -21.39 8.21 68.98
N ALA A 19 -20.78 9.14 68.24
CA ALA A 19 -21.20 10.54 68.15
C ALA A 19 -22.70 10.75 67.84
N TRP A 20 -23.33 9.83 67.10
CA TRP A 20 -24.76 9.90 66.79
C TRP A 20 -25.67 9.76 68.02
N GLN A 21 -25.18 9.13 69.10
CA GLN A 21 -25.95 8.90 70.33
C GLN A 21 -26.01 10.17 71.20
N GLN A 22 -24.90 10.92 71.28
CA GLN A 22 -24.88 12.24 71.94
C GLN A 22 -25.82 13.24 71.27
N HIS A 23 -25.92 13.19 69.94
CA HIS A 23 -26.87 14.02 69.19
C HIS A 23 -28.34 13.64 69.44
N ALA A 24 -28.64 12.37 69.75
CA ALA A 24 -29.99 11.93 70.07
C ALA A 24 -30.47 12.44 71.44
N ASP A 25 -29.57 12.48 72.42
CA ASP A 25 -29.91 12.90 73.79
C ASP A 25 -30.16 14.41 73.90
N HIS A 26 -29.55 15.22 73.04
CA HIS A 26 -29.77 16.68 72.99
C HIS A 26 -31.01 17.10 72.19
N ALA A 27 -31.64 16.18 71.45
CA ALA A 27 -32.79 16.50 70.61
C ALA A 27 -34.12 16.57 71.38
N TYR A 28 -34.14 16.25 72.68
CA TYR A 28 -35.36 16.29 73.49
C TYR A 28 -35.30 17.41 74.53
N PRO A 29 -36.16 18.46 74.45
CA PRO A 29 -36.26 19.43 75.52
C PRO A 29 -36.78 18.73 76.80
N PRO A 30 -36.32 19.14 77.99
CA PRO A 30 -36.86 18.60 79.23
C PRO A 30 -38.37 18.83 79.27
N ARG A 31 -39.15 17.76 79.51
CA ARG A 31 -40.59 17.89 79.77
C ARG A 31 -40.76 18.75 81.01
N THR A 32 -41.22 19.98 80.83
CA THR A 32 -41.85 20.75 81.90
C THR A 32 -43.05 19.93 82.36
N GLY A 33 -43.00 19.43 83.59
CA GLY A 33 -44.12 18.74 84.21
C GLY A 33 -45.37 19.63 84.20
N PRO A 34 -46.57 19.06 84.12
CA PRO A 34 -47.81 19.83 84.13
C PRO A 34 -47.93 20.66 85.42
N GLU A 35 -48.12 21.96 85.27
CA GLU A 35 -48.46 22.92 86.32
C GLU A 35 -49.62 22.38 87.20
N PRO A 36 -49.45 22.25 88.53
CA PRO A 36 -50.45 21.68 89.42
C PRO A 36 -51.51 22.75 89.77
N GLY A 37 -52.36 23.08 88.78
CA GLY A 37 -53.42 24.08 88.98
C GLY A 37 -54.56 24.09 87.95
N GLU A 38 -54.44 23.41 86.81
CA GLU A 38 -55.35 23.61 85.66
C GLU A 38 -56.10 22.34 85.21
N GLY A 39 -56.50 21.49 86.17
CA GLY A 39 -56.91 20.11 85.88
C GLY A 39 -58.39 19.83 85.59
N CYS A 40 -59.35 20.66 86.02
CA CYS A 40 -60.76 20.24 85.98
C CYS A 40 -61.68 21.12 85.12
N LEU A 41 -61.67 22.44 85.31
CA LEU A 41 -62.54 23.34 84.54
C LEU A 41 -62.13 23.48 83.07
N TYR A 42 -60.82 23.58 82.79
CA TYR A 42 -60.31 23.65 81.42
C TYR A 42 -60.42 22.29 80.70
N ALA A 43 -60.32 21.19 81.44
CA ALA A 43 -60.52 19.84 80.91
C ALA A 43 -62.00 19.59 80.53
N VAL A 44 -62.94 19.96 81.39
CA VAL A 44 -64.38 19.77 81.15
C VAL A 44 -64.90 20.67 80.03
N VAL A 45 -64.45 21.93 79.92
CA VAL A 45 -64.86 22.82 78.81
C VAL A 45 -64.23 22.39 77.48
N ARG A 46 -62.99 21.89 77.51
CA ARG A 46 -62.28 21.50 76.29
C ARG A 46 -62.62 20.09 75.82
N TRP A 47 -63.22 19.24 76.67
CA TRP A 47 -63.67 17.90 76.28
C TRP A 47 -64.73 17.93 75.16
N PRO A 48 -65.84 18.69 75.26
CA PRO A 48 -66.81 18.80 74.16
C PRO A 48 -66.19 19.50 72.94
N ALA A 49 -65.38 20.55 73.13
CA ALA A 49 -64.69 21.21 72.03
C ALA A 49 -63.70 20.28 71.30
N ARG A 50 -63.00 19.40 72.04
CA ARG A 50 -62.11 18.38 71.47
C ARG A 50 -62.90 17.28 70.78
N ILE A 51 -64.07 16.90 71.28
CA ILE A 51 -64.94 15.92 70.62
C ILE A 51 -65.50 16.48 69.31
N ILE A 52 -65.98 17.73 69.31
CA ILE A 52 -66.47 18.39 68.09
C ILE A 52 -65.31 18.57 67.11
N ALA A 53 -64.14 19.02 67.59
CA ALA A 53 -62.94 19.09 66.77
C ALA A 53 -62.53 17.69 66.29
N LEU A 54 -62.65 16.62 67.08
CA LEU A 54 -62.36 15.26 66.62
C LEU A 54 -63.33 14.83 65.54
N ILE A 55 -64.63 15.02 65.76
CA ILE A 55 -65.70 14.65 64.83
C ILE A 55 -65.62 15.44 63.52
N ILE A 56 -65.14 16.68 63.52
CA ILE A 56 -65.03 17.50 62.30
C ILE A 56 -63.63 17.41 61.70
N VAL A 57 -62.60 17.68 62.50
CA VAL A 57 -61.20 17.79 62.06
C VAL A 57 -60.63 16.43 61.73
N VAL A 58 -60.92 15.35 62.47
CA VAL A 58 -60.33 14.04 62.14
C VAL A 58 -60.84 13.50 60.81
N PRO A 59 -62.15 13.47 60.49
CA PRO A 59 -62.59 13.04 59.17
C PRO A 59 -62.17 14.02 58.08
N LEU A 60 -62.15 15.34 58.32
CA LEU A 60 -61.64 16.31 57.34
C LEU A 60 -60.15 16.12 57.07
N ARG A 61 -59.36 15.79 58.10
CA ARG A 61 -57.92 15.54 58.00
C ARG A 61 -57.64 14.18 57.35
N LEU A 62 -58.44 13.16 57.62
CA LEU A 62 -58.43 11.89 56.89
C LEU A 62 -58.77 12.10 55.42
N LEU A 63 -59.79 12.92 55.13
CA LEU A 63 -60.16 13.28 53.75
C LEU A 63 -58.99 13.97 53.05
N TRP A 64 -58.34 14.90 53.74
CA TRP A 64 -57.19 15.63 53.21
C TRP A 64 -55.94 14.75 53.03
N GLU A 65 -55.66 13.86 53.97
CA GLU A 65 -54.56 12.91 53.84
C GLU A 65 -54.84 11.88 52.74
N LEU A 66 -56.09 11.43 52.59
CA LEU A 66 -56.52 10.58 51.48
C LEU A 66 -56.38 11.29 50.13
N VAL A 67 -56.80 12.56 50.03
CA VAL A 67 -56.63 13.37 48.82
C VAL A 67 -55.15 13.60 48.51
N ARG A 68 -54.30 13.87 49.51
CA ARG A 68 -52.85 13.98 49.31
C ARG A 68 -52.21 12.66 48.91
N LEU A 69 -52.66 11.54 49.47
CA LEU A 69 -52.17 10.20 49.13
C LEU A 69 -52.56 9.84 47.70
N ILE A 70 -53.81 10.09 47.31
CA ILE A 70 -54.29 9.90 45.94
C ILE A 70 -53.53 10.84 45.00
N GLY A 71 -53.39 12.12 45.33
CA GLY A 71 -52.64 13.08 44.53
C GLY A 71 -51.15 12.74 44.40
N ARG A 72 -50.52 12.24 45.47
CA ARG A 72 -49.12 11.80 45.46
C ARG A 72 -48.94 10.48 44.72
N GLY A 73 -49.90 9.55 44.85
CA GLY A 73 -49.94 8.30 44.10
C GLY A 73 -50.13 8.55 42.60
N ILE A 74 -51.05 9.44 42.22
CA ILE A 74 -51.26 9.85 40.83
C ILE A 74 -50.03 10.56 40.28
N LYS A 75 -49.43 11.48 41.04
CA LYS A 75 -48.19 12.16 40.61
C LYS A 75 -47.06 11.16 40.44
N PHE A 76 -46.86 10.24 41.37
CA PHE A 76 -45.81 9.22 41.27
C PHE A 76 -46.05 8.28 40.09
N LEU A 77 -47.27 7.77 39.93
CA LEU A 77 -47.63 6.90 38.82
C LEU A 77 -47.49 7.61 37.47
N PHE A 78 -48.02 8.83 37.34
CA PHE A 78 -47.93 9.56 36.08
C PHE A 78 -46.50 9.99 35.76
N TRP A 79 -45.73 10.44 36.77
CA TRP A 79 -44.39 10.96 36.54
C TRP A 79 -43.33 9.87 36.40
N ASP A 80 -43.31 8.87 37.28
CA ASP A 80 -42.31 7.80 37.23
C ASP A 80 -42.72 6.67 36.28
N TRP A 81 -44.01 6.30 36.22
CA TRP A 81 -44.42 5.19 35.36
C TRP A 81 -44.70 5.60 33.92
N PHE A 82 -45.31 6.77 33.69
CA PHE A 82 -45.69 7.16 32.32
C PHE A 82 -44.66 8.06 31.66
N LEU A 83 -44.16 9.07 32.39
CA LEU A 83 -43.22 10.01 31.82
C LEU A 83 -41.82 9.44 31.66
N HIS A 84 -41.31 8.67 32.63
CA HIS A 84 -39.98 8.10 32.54
C HIS A 84 -39.77 7.19 31.30
N PRO A 85 -40.68 6.27 30.93
CA PRO A 85 -40.53 5.49 29.70
C PRO A 85 -40.78 6.32 28.43
N ILE A 86 -41.67 7.31 28.46
CA ILE A 86 -41.88 8.18 27.29
C ILE A 86 -40.67 9.09 27.07
N LEU A 87 -40.08 9.69 28.11
CA LEU A 87 -38.88 10.52 27.98
C LEU A 87 -37.66 9.67 27.61
N ARG A 88 -37.51 8.47 28.19
CA ARG A 88 -36.39 7.59 27.84
C ARG A 88 -36.56 7.03 26.42
N GLY A 89 -37.78 6.70 26.04
CA GLY A 89 -38.16 6.30 24.68
C GLY A 89 -37.96 7.43 23.68
N LEU A 90 -38.40 8.66 23.99
CA LEU A 90 -38.25 9.83 23.15
C LEU A 90 -36.80 10.28 23.05
N LYS A 91 -36.03 10.23 24.14
CA LYS A 91 -34.58 10.46 24.11
C LYS A 91 -33.91 9.41 23.24
N LYS A 92 -34.23 8.13 23.41
CA LYS A 92 -33.60 7.05 22.63
C LYS A 92 -34.00 7.14 21.15
N LEU A 93 -35.27 7.44 20.86
CA LEU A 93 -35.76 7.63 19.50
C LEU A 93 -35.14 8.87 18.87
N LEU A 94 -35.19 10.03 19.53
CA LEU A 94 -34.63 11.27 18.99
C LEU A 94 -33.10 11.22 18.87
N TRP A 95 -32.42 10.62 19.85
CA TRP A 95 -30.97 10.54 19.88
C TRP A 95 -30.42 9.45 18.96
N ASP A 96 -30.92 8.21 19.07
CA ASP A 96 -30.39 7.09 18.29
C ASP A 96 -30.95 7.07 16.87
N TRP A 97 -32.20 7.46 16.65
CA TRP A 97 -32.80 7.42 15.31
C TRP A 97 -32.55 8.67 14.49
N PHE A 98 -32.43 9.85 15.11
CA PHE A 98 -32.24 11.09 14.35
C PHE A 98 -30.83 11.66 14.53
N LEU A 99 -30.38 11.81 15.77
CA LEU A 99 -29.10 12.46 16.03
C LEU A 99 -27.90 11.61 15.60
N TYR A 100 -27.89 10.31 15.89
CA TYR A 100 -26.80 9.42 15.50
C TYR A 100 -26.61 9.31 13.98
N PRO A 101 -27.64 9.08 13.14
CA PRO A 101 -27.45 9.05 11.70
C PRO A 101 -27.07 10.42 11.16
N VAL A 102 -27.67 11.53 11.61
CA VAL A 102 -27.27 12.87 11.14
C VAL A 102 -25.84 13.18 11.53
N LEU A 103 -25.43 12.91 12.77
CA LEU A 103 -24.07 13.17 13.25
C LEU A 103 -23.04 12.26 12.56
N SER A 104 -23.41 11.01 12.26
CA SER A 104 -22.59 10.08 11.48
C SER A 104 -22.51 10.49 10.01
N PHE A 105 -23.61 10.98 9.42
CA PHE A 105 -23.63 11.48 8.04
C PHE A 105 -22.81 12.76 7.92
N VAL A 106 -22.98 13.71 8.84
CA VAL A 106 -22.20 14.95 8.90
C VAL A 106 -20.73 14.65 9.19
N GLY A 107 -20.44 13.76 10.14
CA GLY A 107 -19.08 13.31 10.42
C GLY A 107 -18.44 12.64 9.21
N ARG A 108 -19.11 11.72 8.54
CA ARG A 108 -18.55 11.08 7.34
C ARG A 108 -18.48 12.00 6.13
N TYR A 109 -19.47 12.87 5.95
CA TYR A 109 -19.58 13.69 4.75
C TYR A 109 -18.85 15.03 4.86
N ILE A 110 -18.58 15.54 6.07
CA ILE A 110 -17.82 16.78 6.28
C ILE A 110 -16.43 16.47 6.84
N LEU A 111 -16.33 15.63 7.87
CA LEU A 111 -15.06 15.36 8.54
C LEU A 111 -14.10 14.58 7.63
N VAL A 112 -14.59 13.60 6.86
CA VAL A 112 -13.73 12.83 5.94
C VAL A 112 -13.18 13.69 4.80
N PRO A 113 -13.96 14.49 4.06
CA PRO A 113 -13.38 15.35 3.03
C PRO A 113 -12.52 16.46 3.62
N ILE A 114 -12.85 17.01 4.79
CA ILE A 114 -11.97 17.99 5.45
C ILE A 114 -10.65 17.33 5.86
N ALA A 115 -10.68 16.15 6.50
CA ALA A 115 -9.47 15.43 6.89
C ALA A 115 -8.64 15.05 5.67
N ASN A 116 -9.28 14.61 4.58
CA ASN A 116 -8.60 14.26 3.34
C ASN A 116 -8.06 15.51 2.62
N ALA A 117 -8.78 16.63 2.64
CA ALA A 117 -8.32 17.91 2.11
C ALA A 117 -7.14 18.44 2.92
N LEU A 118 -7.21 18.37 4.25
CA LEU A 118 -6.12 18.77 5.15
C LEU A 118 -4.89 17.88 4.95
N ALA A 119 -5.09 16.56 4.90
CA ALA A 119 -4.04 15.61 4.60
C ALA A 119 -3.45 15.88 3.20
N TRP A 120 -4.26 16.14 2.19
CA TRP A 120 -3.79 16.47 0.85
C TRP A 120 -2.98 17.75 0.84
N VAL A 121 -3.45 18.82 1.49
CA VAL A 121 -2.73 20.10 1.60
C VAL A 121 -1.44 19.93 2.36
N VAL A 122 -1.44 19.28 3.52
CA VAL A 122 -0.24 19.03 4.34
C VAL A 122 0.75 18.17 3.56
N THR A 123 0.31 17.10 2.92
CA THR A 123 1.20 16.22 2.16
C THR A 123 1.72 16.96 0.92
N ARG A 124 0.91 17.75 0.23
CA ARG A 124 1.34 18.55 -0.94
C ARG A 124 2.29 19.67 -0.53
N LEU A 125 2.02 20.36 0.56
CA LEU A 125 2.74 21.54 1.03
C LEU A 125 4.01 21.18 1.82
N ILE A 126 4.07 20.02 2.46
CA ILE A 126 5.26 19.58 3.21
C ILE A 126 6.06 18.59 2.38
N HIS A 127 5.44 17.55 1.84
CA HIS A 127 6.18 16.47 1.19
C HIS A 127 6.81 16.91 -0.14
N ARG A 128 6.14 17.76 -0.95
CA ARG A 128 6.73 18.26 -2.20
C ARG A 128 7.95 19.15 -1.98
N PRO A 129 7.91 20.20 -1.13
CA PRO A 129 9.10 21.00 -0.90
C PRO A 129 10.14 20.26 -0.08
N LEU A 130 9.76 19.36 0.83
CA LEU A 130 10.74 18.55 1.55
C LEU A 130 11.44 17.56 0.62
N ALA A 131 10.72 16.89 -0.29
CA ALA A 131 11.31 16.04 -1.32
C ALA A 131 12.11 16.85 -2.35
N PHE A 132 11.70 18.07 -2.66
CA PHE A 132 12.44 18.98 -3.54
C PHE A 132 13.72 19.48 -2.86
N LEU A 133 13.66 19.91 -1.60
CA LEU A 133 14.83 20.25 -0.78
C LEU A 133 15.76 19.06 -0.64
N PHE A 134 15.24 17.88 -0.32
CA PHE A 134 16.04 16.67 -0.21
C PHE A 134 16.67 16.29 -1.55
N ARG A 135 15.92 16.38 -2.67
CA ARG A 135 16.48 16.13 -4.00
C ARG A 135 17.47 17.21 -4.42
N CYS A 136 17.21 18.47 -4.19
CA CYS A 136 18.17 19.53 -4.49
C CYS A 136 19.42 19.39 -3.62
N LEU A 137 19.26 19.11 -2.33
CA LEU A 137 20.34 18.98 -1.35
C LEU A 137 21.12 17.66 -1.48
N LEU A 138 20.56 16.60 -2.08
CA LEU A 138 21.30 15.34 -2.30
C LEU A 138 21.64 15.10 -3.77
N LEU A 139 20.74 15.36 -4.72
CA LEU A 139 21.08 15.16 -6.14
C LEU A 139 22.00 16.25 -6.66
N VAL A 140 21.95 17.51 -6.19
CA VAL A 140 22.88 18.53 -6.70
C VAL A 140 24.29 18.30 -6.19
N PRO A 141 24.57 18.18 -4.87
CA PRO A 141 25.92 17.84 -4.43
C PRO A 141 26.28 16.40 -4.74
N GLY A 142 25.33 15.46 -4.77
CA GLY A 142 25.59 14.08 -5.18
C GLY A 142 25.96 13.97 -6.66
N ALA A 143 25.29 14.69 -7.55
CA ALA A 143 25.67 14.75 -8.97
C ALA A 143 26.92 15.59 -9.19
N TRP A 144 27.15 16.64 -8.39
CA TRP A 144 28.38 17.42 -8.42
C TRP A 144 29.56 16.54 -7.97
N LEU A 145 29.45 15.79 -6.87
CA LEU A 145 30.42 14.82 -6.39
C LEU A 145 30.62 13.68 -7.40
N TRP A 146 29.55 13.16 -8.00
CA TRP A 146 29.63 12.15 -9.06
C TRP A 146 30.40 12.68 -10.30
N ARG A 147 30.14 13.93 -10.70
CA ARG A 147 30.77 14.55 -11.87
C ARG A 147 32.18 15.07 -11.60
N HIS A 148 32.47 15.59 -10.42
CA HIS A 148 33.77 16.18 -10.05
C HIS A 148 34.72 15.19 -9.39
N VAL A 149 34.25 14.11 -8.77
CA VAL A 149 35.11 13.14 -8.08
C VAL A 149 35.09 11.80 -8.80
N LEU A 150 33.91 11.27 -9.11
CA LEU A 150 33.82 9.94 -9.71
C LEU A 150 34.22 9.88 -11.19
N ARG A 151 33.92 10.90 -12.00
CA ARG A 151 34.42 10.96 -13.38
C ARG A 151 35.94 11.06 -13.48
N PRO A 152 36.65 11.94 -12.72
CA PRO A 152 38.11 11.96 -12.78
C PRO A 152 38.73 10.71 -12.17
N ILE A 153 38.20 10.17 -11.08
CA ILE A 153 38.71 8.90 -10.53
C ILE A 153 38.48 7.77 -11.53
N GLY A 154 37.28 7.65 -12.11
CA GLY A 154 36.99 6.63 -13.12
C GLY A 154 37.91 6.74 -14.34
N ARG A 155 38.18 7.96 -14.82
CA ARG A 155 39.14 8.17 -15.91
C ARG A 155 40.58 7.87 -15.49
N ALA A 156 41.00 8.27 -14.30
CA ALA A 156 42.34 8.00 -13.78
C ALA A 156 42.56 6.50 -13.57
N THR A 157 41.59 5.78 -13.03
CA THR A 157 41.64 4.32 -12.84
C THR A 157 41.59 3.59 -14.17
N LEU A 158 40.73 3.99 -15.11
CA LEU A 158 40.70 3.39 -16.45
C LEU A 158 41.99 3.66 -17.23
N LEU A 159 42.55 4.86 -17.13
CA LEU A 159 43.85 5.18 -17.71
C LEU A 159 44.95 4.36 -17.05
N ALA A 160 45.00 4.28 -15.72
CA ALA A 160 45.99 3.49 -15.00
C ALA A 160 45.89 1.99 -15.32
N LEU A 161 44.66 1.44 -15.39
CA LEU A 161 44.42 0.04 -15.76
C LEU A 161 44.81 -0.22 -17.22
N ARG A 162 44.53 0.72 -18.12
CA ARG A 162 44.89 0.62 -19.52
C ARG A 162 46.39 0.78 -19.74
N PHE A 163 47.06 1.68 -19.00
CA PHE A 163 48.51 1.76 -18.95
C PHE A 163 49.13 0.47 -18.43
N ALA A 164 48.60 -0.11 -17.35
CA ALA A 164 49.07 -1.40 -16.84
C ALA A 164 48.88 -2.52 -17.88
N TRP A 165 47.74 -2.55 -18.57
CA TRP A 165 47.45 -3.50 -19.64
C TRP A 165 48.37 -3.32 -20.85
N ASP A 166 48.56 -2.08 -21.31
CA ASP A 166 49.40 -1.75 -22.46
C ASP A 166 50.88 -2.04 -22.15
N VAL A 167 51.34 -1.77 -20.93
CA VAL A 167 52.69 -2.14 -20.49
C VAL A 167 52.84 -3.66 -20.41
N SER A 168 51.90 -4.38 -19.79
CA SER A 168 51.97 -5.85 -19.70
C SER A 168 51.94 -6.52 -21.07
N THR A 169 51.05 -6.08 -21.96
CA THR A 169 50.97 -6.62 -23.32
C THR A 169 52.15 -6.19 -24.16
N ALA A 170 52.65 -4.97 -24.05
CA ALA A 170 53.87 -4.55 -24.75
C ALA A 170 55.09 -5.35 -24.29
N VAL A 171 55.25 -5.60 -22.99
CA VAL A 171 56.34 -6.43 -22.47
C VAL A 171 56.21 -7.87 -22.98
N LEU A 172 55.03 -8.48 -22.88
CA LEU A 172 54.79 -9.84 -23.41
C LEU A 172 55.01 -9.92 -24.93
N ASN A 173 54.56 -8.92 -25.67
CA ASN A 173 54.63 -8.90 -27.14
C ASN A 173 56.06 -8.61 -27.62
N VAL A 174 56.78 -7.72 -26.95
CA VAL A 174 58.21 -7.49 -27.24
C VAL A 174 59.07 -8.68 -26.82
N LEU A 175 58.79 -9.29 -25.66
CA LEU A 175 59.60 -10.38 -25.12
C LEU A 175 59.31 -11.74 -25.78
N ILE A 176 58.09 -11.98 -26.24
CA ILE A 176 57.70 -13.27 -26.83
C ILE A 176 57.52 -13.14 -28.35
N ILE A 177 56.71 -12.20 -28.81
CA ILE A 177 56.31 -12.16 -30.22
C ILE A 177 57.42 -11.63 -31.11
N ARG A 178 58.23 -10.65 -30.69
CA ARG A 178 59.37 -10.21 -31.51
C ARG A 178 60.45 -11.28 -31.70
N PRO A 179 60.94 -12.00 -30.66
CA PRO A 179 61.89 -13.09 -30.88
C PRO A 179 61.24 -14.24 -31.64
N LEU A 180 59.99 -14.60 -31.34
CA LEU A 180 59.30 -15.67 -32.05
C LEU A 180 59.06 -15.31 -33.53
N SER A 181 58.73 -14.06 -33.83
CA SER A 181 58.60 -13.53 -35.19
C SER A 181 59.92 -13.52 -35.94
N TRP A 182 61.01 -13.19 -35.25
CA TRP A 182 62.35 -13.21 -35.84
C TRP A 182 62.76 -14.64 -36.16
N VAL A 183 62.55 -15.58 -35.23
CA VAL A 183 62.77 -17.02 -35.44
C VAL A 183 61.89 -17.55 -36.57
N TRP A 184 60.60 -17.20 -36.61
CA TRP A 184 59.69 -17.61 -37.68
C TRP A 184 60.13 -17.09 -39.06
N ARG A 185 60.56 -15.83 -39.15
CA ARG A 185 61.06 -15.25 -40.40
C ARG A 185 62.43 -15.80 -40.80
N ALA A 186 63.31 -16.07 -39.84
CA ALA A 186 64.65 -16.57 -40.10
C ALA A 186 64.64 -18.07 -40.45
N VAL A 187 63.72 -18.86 -39.89
CA VAL A 187 63.72 -20.33 -40.02
C VAL A 187 62.55 -20.83 -40.85
N LEU A 188 61.33 -20.38 -40.56
CA LEU A 188 60.15 -20.96 -41.19
C LEU A 188 59.89 -20.44 -42.61
N VAL A 189 60.20 -19.18 -42.87
CA VAL A 189 60.10 -18.60 -44.22
C VAL A 189 61.05 -19.26 -45.23
N PRO A 190 62.34 -19.52 -44.92
CA PRO A 190 63.19 -20.26 -45.86
C PRO A 190 62.75 -21.72 -46.02
N ILE A 191 62.33 -22.39 -44.94
CA ILE A 191 61.81 -23.77 -45.03
C ILE A 191 60.55 -23.83 -45.89
N GLY A 192 59.59 -22.93 -45.65
CA GLY A 192 58.34 -22.85 -46.41
C GLY A 192 58.58 -22.51 -47.88
N ARG A 193 59.53 -21.60 -48.19
CA ARG A 193 59.93 -21.33 -49.58
C ARG A 193 60.61 -22.53 -50.23
N GLY A 194 61.49 -23.23 -49.51
CA GLY A 194 62.12 -24.46 -50.00
C GLY A 194 61.09 -25.51 -50.37
N ILE A 195 60.15 -25.80 -49.44
CA ILE A 195 59.08 -26.77 -49.66
C ILE A 195 58.16 -26.32 -50.80
N ALA A 196 57.78 -25.05 -50.86
CA ALA A 196 56.91 -24.54 -51.92
C ALA A 196 57.57 -24.61 -53.31
N VAL A 197 58.88 -24.34 -53.41
CA VAL A 197 59.63 -24.47 -54.67
C VAL A 197 59.68 -25.92 -55.12
N VAL A 198 60.02 -26.84 -54.19
CA VAL A 198 60.06 -28.29 -54.45
C VAL A 198 58.68 -28.79 -54.87
N TRP A 199 57.62 -28.47 -54.13
CA TRP A 199 56.26 -28.88 -54.44
C TRP A 199 55.77 -28.33 -55.78
N ARG A 200 56.07 -27.05 -56.07
CA ARG A 200 55.67 -26.42 -57.33
C ARG A 200 56.35 -27.08 -58.52
N HIS A 201 57.65 -27.39 -58.42
CA HIS A 201 58.39 -28.04 -59.50
C HIS A 201 58.02 -29.52 -59.65
N LEU A 202 57.88 -30.24 -58.54
CA LEU A 202 57.71 -31.69 -58.54
C LEU A 202 56.25 -32.12 -58.77
N VAL A 203 55.27 -31.32 -58.35
CA VAL A 203 53.85 -31.69 -58.39
C VAL A 203 53.05 -30.75 -59.29
N VAL A 204 53.13 -29.44 -59.05
CA VAL A 204 52.23 -28.50 -59.73
C VAL A 204 52.55 -28.37 -61.20
N LEU A 205 53.82 -28.26 -61.58
CA LEU A 205 54.25 -28.20 -62.98
C LEU A 205 53.83 -29.45 -63.78
N PRO A 206 54.12 -30.69 -63.35
CA PRO A 206 53.70 -31.87 -64.09
C PRO A 206 52.18 -32.07 -64.09
N VAL A 207 51.48 -31.79 -62.98
CA VAL A 207 50.02 -31.92 -62.92
C VAL A 207 49.34 -30.87 -63.78
N ALA A 208 49.80 -29.61 -63.77
CA ALA A 208 49.24 -28.56 -64.62
C ALA A 208 49.51 -28.83 -66.11
N TRP A 209 50.67 -29.40 -66.45
CA TRP A 209 50.97 -29.85 -67.80
C TRP A 209 50.06 -31.01 -68.22
N ALA A 210 49.88 -32.01 -67.37
CA ALA A 210 48.98 -33.14 -67.63
C ALA A 210 47.52 -32.67 -67.78
N TRP A 211 47.06 -31.77 -66.90
CA TRP A 211 45.71 -31.21 -66.96
C TRP A 211 45.48 -30.41 -68.25
N ARG A 212 46.43 -29.54 -68.62
CA ARG A 212 46.34 -28.74 -69.85
C ARG A 212 46.39 -29.61 -71.11
N ASN A 213 47.25 -30.62 -71.15
CA ASN A 213 47.43 -31.44 -72.36
C ASN A 213 46.41 -32.57 -72.50
N VAL A 214 45.83 -33.08 -71.41
CA VAL A 214 44.95 -34.27 -71.47
C VAL A 214 43.48 -33.92 -71.21
N LEU A 215 43.17 -33.19 -70.13
CA LEU A 215 41.77 -32.92 -69.79
C LEU A 215 41.13 -31.84 -70.65
N THR A 216 41.88 -30.82 -71.07
CA THR A 216 41.34 -29.77 -71.94
C THR A 216 40.90 -30.28 -73.32
N PRO A 217 41.66 -31.13 -74.04
CA PRO A 217 41.18 -31.68 -75.31
C PRO A 217 40.03 -32.66 -75.11
N ILE A 218 40.05 -33.51 -74.06
CA ILE A 218 38.95 -34.44 -73.77
C ILE A 218 37.66 -33.67 -73.47
N GLY A 219 37.71 -32.64 -72.63
CA GLY A 219 36.55 -31.81 -72.30
C GLY A 219 36.00 -31.06 -73.50
N ARG A 220 36.86 -30.63 -74.44
CA ARG A 220 36.43 -30.02 -75.71
C ARG A 220 35.80 -31.05 -76.65
N ALA A 221 36.37 -32.25 -76.76
CA ALA A 221 35.83 -33.33 -77.59
C ALA A 221 34.44 -33.78 -77.09
N ILE A 222 34.30 -34.05 -75.80
CA ILE A 222 33.02 -34.45 -75.19
C ILE A 222 31.96 -33.35 -75.39
N ARG A 223 32.33 -32.09 -75.15
CA ARG A 223 31.39 -30.97 -75.31
C ARG A 223 30.99 -30.77 -76.76
N ALA A 224 31.87 -31.00 -77.73
CA ALA A 224 31.53 -30.96 -79.14
C ALA A 224 30.55 -32.07 -79.52
N VAL A 225 30.83 -33.31 -79.09
CA VAL A 225 29.94 -34.47 -79.33
C VAL A 225 28.56 -34.23 -78.72
N TRP A 226 28.49 -33.78 -77.47
CA TRP A 226 27.21 -33.51 -76.80
C TRP A 226 26.38 -32.43 -77.51
N ARG A 227 27.04 -31.37 -77.99
CA ARG A 227 26.37 -30.28 -78.69
C ARG A 227 25.74 -30.76 -80.01
N VAL A 228 26.42 -31.64 -80.73
CA VAL A 228 25.92 -32.20 -81.99
C VAL A 228 24.86 -33.27 -81.74
N LEU A 229 25.11 -34.20 -80.83
CA LEU A 229 24.28 -35.39 -80.64
C LEU A 229 23.00 -35.11 -79.86
N VAL A 230 23.03 -34.21 -78.87
CA VAL A 230 21.89 -33.99 -77.96
C VAL A 230 21.24 -32.63 -78.18
N VAL A 231 22.06 -31.58 -78.22
CA VAL A 231 21.53 -30.21 -78.25
C VAL A 231 20.89 -29.87 -79.60
N ALA A 232 21.47 -30.33 -80.71
CA ALA A 232 20.90 -30.10 -82.03
C ALA A 232 19.51 -30.77 -82.22
N PRO A 233 19.33 -32.08 -81.94
CA PRO A 233 18.02 -32.71 -82.05
C PRO A 233 17.02 -32.18 -81.01
N CYS A 234 17.42 -31.94 -79.75
CA CYS A 234 16.49 -31.36 -78.76
C CYS A 234 16.00 -29.96 -79.17
N ARG A 235 16.86 -29.11 -79.75
CA ARG A 235 16.45 -27.78 -80.24
C ARG A 235 15.61 -27.88 -81.51
N TRP A 236 15.75 -28.93 -82.30
CA TRP A 236 14.85 -29.20 -83.41
C TRP A 236 13.48 -29.63 -82.90
N VAL A 237 13.39 -30.62 -82.00
CA VAL A 237 12.12 -31.09 -81.40
C VAL A 237 11.41 -29.95 -80.68
N GLY A 238 12.12 -29.14 -79.90
CA GLY A 238 11.53 -28.00 -79.20
C GLY A 238 10.98 -26.92 -80.14
N ARG A 239 11.60 -26.73 -81.31
CA ARG A 239 11.10 -25.77 -82.31
C ARG A 239 10.01 -26.34 -83.20
N ALA A 240 10.13 -27.61 -83.59
CA ALA A 240 9.25 -28.26 -84.55
C ALA A 240 7.97 -28.81 -83.91
N VAL A 241 7.99 -29.20 -82.63
CA VAL A 241 6.87 -29.91 -81.99
C VAL A 241 6.28 -29.10 -80.83
N LEU A 242 7.12 -28.64 -79.89
CA LEU A 242 6.61 -27.96 -78.69
C LEU A 242 6.03 -26.57 -78.98
N ARG A 243 6.58 -25.83 -79.96
CA ARG A 243 6.03 -24.53 -80.37
C ARG A 243 4.64 -24.63 -81.02
N PRO A 244 4.40 -25.50 -82.03
CA PRO A 244 3.06 -25.61 -82.60
C PRO A 244 2.05 -26.17 -81.60
N ILE A 245 2.41 -27.16 -80.78
CA ILE A 245 1.52 -27.67 -79.73
C ILE A 245 1.22 -26.56 -78.72
N GLY A 246 2.21 -25.82 -78.25
CA GLY A 246 1.99 -24.72 -77.30
C GLY A 246 1.06 -23.63 -77.85
N ARG A 247 1.12 -23.33 -79.16
CA ARG A 247 0.18 -22.40 -79.80
C ARG A 247 -1.22 -23.00 -79.89
N ALA A 248 -1.35 -24.26 -80.33
CA ALA A 248 -2.64 -24.94 -80.42
C ALA A 248 -3.31 -25.07 -79.05
N THR A 249 -2.56 -25.45 -78.01
CA THR A 249 -3.07 -25.52 -76.64
C THR A 249 -3.41 -24.13 -76.10
N ALA A 250 -2.63 -23.09 -76.39
CA ALA A 250 -2.95 -21.73 -75.98
C ALA A 250 -4.22 -21.19 -76.69
N GLU A 251 -4.44 -21.54 -77.95
CA GLU A 251 -5.66 -21.18 -78.67
C GLU A 251 -6.88 -21.93 -78.11
N VAL A 252 -6.76 -23.22 -77.83
CA VAL A 252 -7.83 -24.01 -77.20
C VAL A 252 -8.15 -23.50 -75.79
N LEU A 253 -7.14 -23.20 -74.98
CA LEU A 253 -7.34 -22.66 -73.62
C LEU A 253 -7.99 -21.26 -73.65
N ARG A 254 -7.64 -20.43 -74.63
CA ARG A 254 -8.32 -19.14 -74.84
C ARG A 254 -9.76 -19.32 -75.31
N ALA A 255 -10.01 -20.24 -76.25
CA ALA A 255 -11.35 -20.52 -76.76
C ALA A 255 -12.28 -21.11 -75.70
N LEU A 256 -11.75 -21.91 -74.76
CA LEU A 256 -12.50 -22.48 -73.64
C LEU A 256 -12.75 -21.49 -72.50
N GLY A 257 -12.24 -20.25 -72.56
CA GLY A 257 -12.50 -19.23 -71.53
C GLY A 257 -11.87 -19.53 -70.16
N ILE A 258 -10.95 -20.49 -70.08
CA ILE A 258 -10.29 -20.92 -68.82
C ILE A 258 -9.15 -19.94 -68.42
N GLY A 259 -9.04 -18.79 -69.10
CA GLY A 259 -8.17 -17.66 -68.73
C GLY A 259 -8.93 -16.52 -68.07
N GLY A 260 -9.97 -16.83 -67.30
CA GLY A 260 -10.84 -15.86 -66.64
C GLY A 260 -10.30 -15.35 -65.30
N ARG A 261 -9.83 -14.10 -65.33
CA ARG A 261 -9.39 -13.18 -64.26
C ARG A 261 -7.93 -13.23 -63.86
#